data_AF-A0A536FNG4-F1
#
_entry.id   AF-A0A536FNG4-F1
#
_cell.length_a   1.000
_cell.length_b   1.000
_cell.length_c   1.000
_cell.angle_alpha   90.00
_cell.angle_beta   90.00
_cell.angle_gamma   90.00
#
_symmetry.space_group_name_H-M   'P 1'
#
loop_
_entity.id
_entity.type
_entity.pdbx_description
1 polymer ?
#
loop_
_entity_poly.entity_id
_entity_poly.type
_entity_poly.pdbx_seq_one_letter_code
_entity_poly.pdbx_strand_id
1 'polypeptide(L)' 'RRQQADPQGIATFVKSDLPLGRFGSPEEVAAVVAFLASDRASLVTGACWTVDGGQSRSNI' A
#
# COMPACT_ATOMS: atom_id res chain seq x y z
N ARG A 1 11.90 -0.40 -13.60
CA ARG A 1 13.03 -1.30 -13.95
C ARG A 1 12.64 -2.78 -13.92
N ARG A 2 12.17 -3.36 -12.80
CA ARG A 2 11.68 -4.77 -12.77
C ARG A 2 10.47 -5.04 -13.69
N GLN A 3 9.49 -4.13 -13.70
CA GLN A 3 8.32 -4.23 -14.59
C GLN A 3 8.62 -4.30 -16.09
N GLN A 4 9.68 -3.63 -16.55
CA GLN A 4 10.08 -3.67 -17.95
C GLN A 4 10.90 -4.93 -18.28
N ALA A 5 11.59 -5.50 -17.29
CA ALA A 5 12.45 -6.66 -17.50
C ALA A 5 11.65 -7.99 -17.51
N ASP A 6 10.56 -8.07 -16.75
CA ASP A 6 9.67 -9.24 -16.72
C ASP A 6 8.20 -8.83 -16.53
N PRO A 7 7.51 -8.47 -17.63
CA PRO A 7 6.11 -8.06 -17.56
C PRO A 7 5.17 -9.19 -17.11
N GLN A 8 5.45 -10.43 -17.50
CA GLN A 8 4.59 -11.60 -17.20
C GLN A 8 4.71 -12.01 -15.74
N GLY A 9 5.92 -12.03 -15.18
CA GLY A 9 6.14 -12.29 -13.76
C GLY A 9 5.47 -11.23 -12.89
N ILE A 10 5.54 -9.95 -13.27
CA ILE A 10 4.83 -8.90 -12.54
C ILE A 10 3.32 -9.04 -12.66
N ALA A 11 2.76 -9.32 -13.84
CA ALA A 11 1.32 -9.53 -13.98
C ALA A 11 0.83 -10.69 -13.10
N THR A 12 1.62 -11.77 -13.02
CA THR A 12 1.33 -12.90 -12.13
C THR A 12 1.34 -12.48 -10.66
N PHE A 13 2.40 -11.81 -10.22
CA PHE A 13 2.53 -11.29 -8.86
C PHE A 13 1.37 -10.35 -8.48
N VAL A 14 1.01 -9.42 -9.36
CA VAL A 14 -0.11 -8.50 -9.11
C VAL A 14 -1.41 -9.28 -8.89
N LYS A 15 -1.64 -10.33 -9.68
CA LYS A 15 -2.85 -11.15 -9.55
C LYS A 15 -2.87 -12.02 -8.29
N SER A 16 -1.72 -12.53 -7.84
CA SER A 16 -1.65 -13.43 -6.68
C SER A 16 -1.51 -12.73 -5.34
N ASP A 17 -0.82 -11.59 -5.32
CA ASP A 17 -0.33 -10.98 -4.08
C ASP A 17 -0.87 -9.58 -3.81
N LEU A 18 -1.51 -8.93 -4.80
CA LEU A 18 -2.15 -7.63 -4.60
C LEU A 18 -3.67 -7.80 -4.72
N PRO A 19 -4.43 -7.88 -3.61
CA PRO A 19 -5.89 -8.00 -3.66
C PRO A 19 -6.58 -6.90 -4.46
N LEU A 20 -6.05 -5.68 -4.46
CA LEU A 20 -6.55 -4.59 -5.31
C LEU A 20 -6.20 -4.72 -6.79
N GLY A 21 -5.41 -5.73 -7.18
CA GLY A 21 -5.06 -6.03 -8.58
C GLY A 21 -4.18 -4.97 -9.25
N ARG A 22 -3.58 -4.07 -8.48
CA ARG A 22 -2.70 -3.02 -8.98
C ARG A 22 -1.67 -2.60 -7.93
N PHE A 23 -0.59 -2.00 -8.40
CA PHE A 23 0.30 -1.25 -7.52
C PHE A 23 -0.37 0.04 -7.04
N GLY A 24 -0.03 0.43 -5.81
CA GLY A 24 -0.37 1.74 -5.28
C GLY A 24 0.44 2.86 -5.95
N SER A 25 -0.09 4.08 -5.90
CA SER A 25 0.66 5.28 -6.26
C SER A 25 1.27 5.94 -5.01
N PRO A 26 2.35 6.74 -5.17
CA PRO A 26 2.92 7.50 -4.07
C PRO A 26 1.91 8.42 -3.37
N GLU A 27 0.95 8.96 -4.13
CA GLU A 27 -0.09 9.87 -3.62
C GLU A 27 -1.04 9.16 -2.64
N GLU A 28 -1.30 7.87 -2.83
CA GLU A 28 -2.13 7.08 -1.91
C GLU A 28 -1.46 6.92 -0.53
N VAL A 29 -0.14 6.72 -0.52
CA VAL A 29 0.64 6.72 0.73
C VAL A 29 0.70 8.12 1.33
N ALA A 30 0.96 9.13 0.50
CA ALA A 30 1.06 10.52 0.95
C ALA A 30 -0.25 11.01 1.57
N ALA A 31 -1.41 10.59 1.07
CA ALA A 31 -2.70 10.94 1.65
C ALA A 31 -2.86 10.44 3.09
N VAL A 32 -2.42 9.21 3.38
CA VAL A 32 -2.45 8.66 4.75
C VAL A 32 -1.46 9.40 5.65
N VAL A 33 -0.25 9.68 5.16
CA VAL A 33 0.75 10.47 5.91
C VAL A 33 0.22 11.88 6.21
N ALA A 34 -0.39 12.54 5.23
CA ALA A 34 -0.98 13.87 5.41
C ALA A 34 -2.13 13.87 6.41
N PHE A 35 -2.95 12.80 6.45
CA PHE A 35 -3.95 12.62 7.49
C PHE A 35 -3.31 12.48 8.87
N LEU A 36 -2.32 11.59 9.02
CA LEU A 36 -1.63 11.34 10.29
C LEU A 36 -0.88 12.57 10.82
N ALA A 37 -0.38 13.43 9.93
CA ALA A 37 0.28 14.68 10.27
C ALA A 37 -0.69 15.84 10.57
N SER A 38 -2.01 15.66 10.40
CA SER A 38 -3.01 16.69 10.60
C SER A 38 -3.68 16.61 11.98
N ASP A 39 -4.31 17.70 12.41
CA ASP A 39 -5.09 17.76 13.66
C ASP A 39 -6.23 16.73 13.73
N ARG A 40 -6.66 16.20 12.57
CA ARG A 40 -7.69 15.14 12.48
C ARG A 40 -7.24 13.82 13.09
N ALA A 41 -5.93 13.62 13.25
CA ALA A 41 -5.33 12.44 13.87
C ALA A 41 -4.86 12.71 15.30
N SER A 42 -5.40 13.71 16.00
CA SER A 42 -4.92 14.20 17.31
C SER A 42 -4.86 13.17 18.44
N LEU A 43 -5.57 12.04 18.32
CA LEU A 43 -5.52 10.93 19.29
C LEU A 43 -4.82 9.67 18.75
N VAL A 44 -4.28 9.72 17.53
CA VAL A 44 -3.57 8.60 16.93
C VAL A 44 -2.12 8.64 17.39
N THR A 45 -1.74 7.68 18.22
CA THR A 45 -0.35 7.49 18.66
C THR A 45 -0.07 6.01 18.92
N GLY A 46 1.17 5.58 18.73
CA GLY A 46 1.60 4.19 18.94
C GLY A 46 1.05 3.14 17.95
N ALA A 47 0.33 3.56 16.91
CA ALA A 47 -0.24 2.67 15.91
C ALA A 47 0.67 2.52 14.67
N CYS A 48 0.71 1.32 14.10
CA CYS A 48 1.31 1.06 12.78
C CYS A 48 0.19 0.93 11.75
N TRP A 49 0.21 1.78 10.71
CA TRP A 49 -0.79 1.78 9.65
C TRP A 49 -0.21 1.15 8.38
N THR A 50 -0.83 0.07 7.93
CA THR A 50 -0.43 -0.61 6.69
C THR A 50 -1.15 0.04 5.51
N VAL A 51 -0.39 0.46 4.49
CA VAL A 51 -0.90 1.09 3.26
C VAL A 51 -0.32 0.37 2.06
N ASP A 52 -0.92 -0.75 1.69
CA ASP A 52 -0.35 -1.65 0.67
C ASP A 52 -1.39 -2.34 -0.24
N GLY A 53 -2.65 -1.90 -0.19
CA GLY A 53 -3.72 -2.50 -0.98
C GLY A 53 -4.03 -3.96 -0.62
N GLY A 54 -3.73 -4.37 0.62
CA GLY A 54 -3.99 -5.72 1.12
C GLY A 54 -2.88 -6.72 0.79
N GLN A 55 -1.72 -6.24 0.33
CA GLN A 55 -0.57 -7.11 0.04
C GLN A 55 -0.12 -7.88 1.29
N SER A 56 -0.07 -7.20 2.43
CA SER A 56 0.20 -7.84 3.72
C SER A 56 -1.01 -8.65 4.13
N ARG A 57 -0.81 -9.95 4.31
CA ARG A 57 -1.80 -10.88 4.88
C ARG A 57 -1.84 -10.71 6.39
N SER A 58 -2.25 -9.53 6.84
CA SER A 58 -2.41 -9.29 8.27
C SER A 58 -3.52 -10.19 8.80
N ASN A 59 -3.24 -10.87 9.90
CA ASN A 59 -4.18 -11.78 10.58
C ASN A 59 -4.80 -11.13 11.83
N ILE A 60 -4.66 -9.79 11.94
CA ILE A 60 -5.36 -8.97 12.93
C ILE A 60 -6.76 -8.63 12.46
#